data_AF-A0AA35LQP3-F1
#
_entry.id   AF-A0AA35LQP3-F1
#
_cell.length_a   1.000
_cell.length_b   1.000
_cell.length_c   1.000
_cell.angle_alpha   90.00
_cell.angle_beta   90.00
_cell.angle_gamma   90.00
#
_symmetry.space_group_name_H-M   'P 1'
#
loop_
_entity.id
_entity.type
_entity.pdbx_description
1 polymer ?
#
loop_
_entity_poly.entity_id
_entity_poly.type
_entity_poly.pdbx_seq_one_letter_code
_entity_poly.pdbx_strand_id
1 'polypeptide(L)'
;MAPTTHPGDFLADVAETNEKVDMAVTTDQGDDNIDLVAENQFRWRLDLGFLTIGFLSYMFKYIDQTNIASKIRCTTGKVFEPVIREMLTNRKVYGIRFFIGFCEATMWPAYFTMISQWYMPNEVALRMSIYNMAQPAGAMLSGAMQGALSTNLEGHMNRSGWRWAFIINGVCTIVVALLGYVLLPGYPERPNKLASWYLRRQDYDVALARSRRIGREPQRGLTVKSFLRAFTFWELWAVAIAWPFGGNTAPTSYFNLYLQSLKNSDGTLT
;
A
#
# COMPACT_ATOMS: atom_id res chain seq x y z
N MET A 1 31.93 -8.04 -46.57
CA MET A 1 30.64 -8.29 -47.24
C MET A 1 29.60 -8.48 -46.14
N ALA A 2 28.78 -7.48 -45.87
CA ALA A 2 27.65 -7.63 -44.97
C ALA A 2 26.52 -8.34 -45.73
N PRO A 3 25.83 -9.33 -45.15
CA PRO A 3 24.73 -10.00 -45.84
C PRO A 3 23.55 -9.03 -45.91
N THR A 4 23.08 -8.75 -47.13
CA THR A 4 21.87 -7.98 -47.39
C THR A 4 20.66 -8.85 -47.07
N THR A 5 20.14 -8.76 -45.85
CA THR A 5 18.87 -9.41 -45.48
C THR A 5 17.73 -8.68 -46.18
N HIS A 6 17.03 -9.38 -47.08
CA HIS A 6 15.87 -8.81 -47.77
C HIS A 6 14.71 -8.64 -46.77
N PRO A 7 13.85 -7.62 -46.92
CA PRO A 7 12.74 -7.36 -45.99
C PRO A 7 11.75 -8.52 -45.82
N GLY A 8 11.68 -9.43 -46.80
CA GLY A 8 10.82 -10.63 -46.76
C GLY A 8 11.32 -11.70 -45.79
N ASP A 9 12.63 -11.80 -45.57
CA ASP A 9 13.23 -12.83 -44.69
C ASP A 9 12.92 -12.53 -43.21
N PHE A 10 12.83 -11.25 -42.85
CA PHE A 10 12.45 -10.84 -41.50
C PHE A 10 10.98 -11.15 -41.19
N LEU A 11 10.08 -10.99 -42.17
CA LEU A 11 8.67 -11.30 -41.98
C LEU A 11 8.42 -12.81 -41.88
N ALA A 12 9.19 -13.62 -42.61
CA ALA A 12 9.17 -15.07 -42.50
C ALA A 12 9.66 -15.54 -41.11
N ASP A 13 10.75 -14.95 -40.60
CA ASP A 13 11.30 -15.28 -39.29
C ASP A 13 10.35 -14.87 -38.14
N VAL A 14 9.69 -13.71 -38.26
CA VAL A 14 8.65 -13.27 -37.31
C VAL A 14 7.41 -14.16 -37.39
N ALA A 15 6.99 -14.58 -38.58
CA ALA A 15 5.85 -15.48 -38.74
C ALA A 15 6.13 -16.88 -38.15
N GLU A 16 7.33 -17.43 -38.40
CA GLU A 16 7.75 -18.72 -37.86
C GLU A 16 7.94 -18.66 -36.33
N THR A 17 8.40 -17.52 -35.80
CA THR A 17 8.49 -17.28 -34.36
C THR A 17 7.10 -17.19 -33.72
N ASN A 18 6.16 -16.48 -34.36
CA ASN A 18 4.79 -16.39 -33.87
C ASN A 18 4.06 -17.74 -33.93
N GLU A 19 4.26 -18.52 -34.99
CA GLU A 19 3.68 -19.87 -35.11
C GLU A 19 4.27 -20.85 -34.08
N LYS A 20 5.57 -20.74 -33.78
CA LYS A 20 6.20 -21.51 -32.69
C LYS A 20 5.70 -21.07 -31.31
N VAL A 21 5.42 -19.78 -31.10
CA VAL A 21 4.80 -19.26 -29.87
C VAL A 21 3.37 -19.76 -29.74
N ASP A 22 2.57 -19.71 -30.81
CA ASP A 22 1.18 -20.19 -30.83
C ASP A 22 1.09 -21.72 -30.65
N MET A 23 2.05 -22.48 -31.22
CA MET A 23 2.16 -23.92 -30.99
C MET A 23 2.63 -24.27 -29.57
N ALA A 24 3.52 -23.47 -28.96
CA ALA A 24 3.90 -23.63 -27.56
C ALA A 24 2.74 -23.30 -26.60
N VAL A 25 1.88 -22.35 -26.97
CA VAL A 25 0.65 -22.00 -26.20
C VAL A 25 -0.41 -23.09 -26.30
N THR A 26 -0.55 -23.74 -27.46
CA THR A 26 -1.56 -24.79 -27.67
C THR A 26 -1.14 -26.18 -27.17
N THR A 27 0.17 -26.47 -27.10
CA THR A 27 0.67 -27.76 -26.58
C THR A 27 0.74 -27.86 -25.06
N ASP A 28 0.69 -26.74 -24.33
CA ASP A 28 0.64 -26.71 -22.85
C ASP A 28 -0.80 -26.57 -22.29
N GLN A 29 -1.83 -26.64 -23.14
CA GLN A 29 -3.25 -26.71 -22.73
C GLN A 29 -3.67 -28.11 -22.23
N GLY A 30 -2.69 -28.97 -21.90
CA GLY A 30 -2.90 -30.26 -21.28
C GLY A 30 -3.14 -30.13 -19.78
N ASP A 31 -4.40 -30.35 -19.37
CA ASP A 31 -4.79 -30.73 -18.00
C ASP A 31 -4.84 -29.63 -16.91
N ASP A 32 -5.20 -28.41 -17.32
CA ASP A 32 -5.32 -27.25 -16.43
C ASP A 32 -6.63 -27.23 -15.60
N ASN A 33 -7.20 -28.40 -15.27
CA ASN A 33 -8.41 -28.51 -14.45
C ASN A 33 -8.03 -28.60 -12.97
N ILE A 34 -7.41 -27.54 -12.45
CA ILE A 34 -7.16 -27.40 -11.01
C ILE A 34 -8.53 -27.42 -10.31
N ASP A 35 -8.71 -28.35 -9.37
CA ASP A 35 -9.92 -28.45 -8.57
C ASP A 35 -10.29 -27.07 -7.97
N LEU A 36 -11.49 -26.58 -8.29
CA LEU A 36 -12.01 -25.31 -7.80
C LEU A 36 -11.99 -25.24 -6.27
N VAL A 37 -12.12 -26.38 -5.59
CA VAL A 37 -12.01 -26.46 -4.14
C VAL A 37 -10.58 -26.15 -3.68
N ALA A 38 -9.57 -26.72 -4.34
CA ALA A 38 -8.16 -26.45 -4.05
C ALA A 38 -7.80 -24.99 -4.32
N GLU A 39 -8.30 -24.41 -5.43
CA GLU A 39 -8.09 -22.99 -5.73
C GLU A 39 -8.74 -22.08 -4.69
N ASN A 40 -9.97 -22.40 -4.24
CA ASN A 40 -10.65 -21.63 -3.19
C ASN A 40 -9.96 -21.76 -1.83
N GLN A 41 -9.45 -22.94 -1.48
CA GLN A 41 -8.66 -23.14 -0.25
C GLN A 41 -7.35 -22.34 -0.28
N PHE A 42 -6.66 -22.35 -1.42
CA PHE A 42 -5.47 -21.52 -1.63
C PHE A 42 -5.79 -20.04 -1.43
N ARG A 43 -6.84 -19.54 -2.10
CA ARG A 43 -7.31 -18.16 -1.99
C ARG A 43 -7.61 -17.77 -0.56
N TRP A 44 -8.35 -18.60 0.17
CA TRP A 44 -8.71 -18.34 1.56
C TRP A 44 -7.48 -18.24 2.47
N ARG A 45 -6.51 -19.15 2.31
CA ARG A 45 -5.27 -19.14 3.09
C ARG A 45 -4.41 -17.92 2.76
N LEU A 46 -4.33 -17.56 1.49
CA LEU A 46 -3.64 -16.36 1.04
C LEU A 46 -4.28 -15.11 1.62
N ASP A 47 -5.61 -14.99 1.54
CA ASP A 47 -6.36 -13.85 2.09
C ASP A 47 -6.20 -13.77 3.62
N LEU A 48 -6.33 -14.89 4.34
CA LEU A 48 -6.22 -14.91 5.80
C LEU A 48 -4.82 -14.51 6.30
N GLY A 49 -3.75 -14.86 5.57
CA GLY A 49 -2.39 -14.46 5.93
C GLY A 49 -2.05 -13.06 5.40
N PHE A 50 -1.97 -12.94 4.08
CA PHE A 50 -1.43 -11.74 3.42
C PHE A 50 -2.32 -10.52 3.61
N LEU A 51 -3.64 -10.66 3.46
CA LEU A 51 -4.56 -9.52 3.50
C LEU A 51 -4.75 -9.00 4.92
N THR A 52 -4.82 -9.89 5.92
CA THR A 52 -4.98 -9.48 7.33
C THR A 52 -3.76 -8.72 7.85
N ILE A 53 -2.56 -9.17 7.50
CA ILE A 53 -1.32 -8.49 7.86
C ILE A 53 -1.21 -7.16 7.11
N GLY A 54 -1.55 -7.15 5.82
CA GLY A 54 -1.63 -5.90 5.03
C GLY A 54 -2.60 -4.91 5.63
N PHE A 55 -3.79 -5.36 6.03
CA PHE A 55 -4.80 -4.55 6.70
C PHE A 55 -4.28 -3.98 8.02
N LEU A 56 -3.72 -4.83 8.88
CA LEU A 56 -3.20 -4.41 10.18
C LEU A 56 -2.04 -3.40 10.02
N SER A 57 -1.14 -3.66 9.08
CA SER A 57 -0.03 -2.78 8.75
C SER A 57 -0.51 -1.41 8.26
N TYR A 58 -1.47 -1.39 7.34
CA TYR A 58 -2.07 -0.15 6.85
C TYR A 58 -2.82 0.60 7.94
N MET A 59 -3.52 -0.11 8.82
CA MET A 59 -4.23 0.48 9.95
C MET A 59 -3.28 1.19 10.91
N PHE A 60 -2.20 0.53 11.35
CA PHE A 60 -1.20 1.16 12.24
C PHE A 60 -0.51 2.35 11.60
N LYS A 61 -0.18 2.26 10.31
CA LYS A 61 0.34 3.39 9.56
C LYS A 61 -0.61 4.60 9.60
N TYR A 62 -1.91 4.38 9.46
CA TYR A 62 -2.90 5.46 9.55
C TYR A 62 -3.08 6.02 10.97
N ILE A 63 -2.91 5.18 12.00
CA ILE A 63 -2.88 5.66 13.39
C ILE A 63 -1.73 6.64 13.58
N ASP A 64 -0.55 6.32 13.07
CA ASP A 64 0.63 7.18 13.21
C ASP A 64 0.47 8.49 12.44
N GLN A 65 0.02 8.39 11.19
CA GLN A 65 -0.23 9.55 10.34
C GLN A 65 -1.25 10.51 10.96
N THR A 66 -2.33 9.99 11.54
CA THR A 66 -3.39 10.81 12.17
C THR A 66 -2.94 11.44 13.48
N ASN A 67 -2.15 10.74 14.29
CA ASN A 67 -1.55 11.29 15.52
C ASN A 67 -0.53 12.40 15.23
N ILE A 68 0.27 12.23 14.18
CA ILE A 68 1.20 13.26 13.71
C ILE A 68 0.38 14.46 13.20
N ALA A 69 -0.60 14.22 12.33
CA ALA A 69 -1.40 15.28 11.73
C ALA A 69 -2.24 16.04 12.77
N SER A 70 -2.80 15.38 13.78
CA SER A 70 -3.55 16.02 14.87
C SER A 70 -2.66 16.94 15.69
N LYS A 71 -1.42 16.51 16.02
CA LYS A 71 -0.47 17.35 16.74
C LYS A 71 0.01 18.54 15.91
N ILE A 72 0.22 18.34 14.60
CA ILE A 72 0.52 19.43 13.67
C ILE A 72 -0.63 20.42 13.68
N ARG A 73 -1.87 19.96 13.47
CA ARG A 73 -3.06 20.80 13.43
C ARG A 73 -3.29 21.56 14.75
N CYS A 74 -3.09 20.91 15.90
CA CYS A 74 -3.21 21.53 17.21
C CYS A 74 -2.11 22.58 17.47
N THR A 75 -0.89 22.35 16.99
CA THR A 75 0.20 23.33 17.05
C THR A 75 -0.02 24.48 16.05
N THR A 76 -0.62 24.17 14.91
CA THR A 76 -0.93 25.08 13.79
C THR A 76 -2.29 25.78 13.93
N GLY A 77 -2.97 25.66 15.08
CA GLY A 77 -4.29 26.26 15.36
C GLY A 77 -4.34 27.79 15.34
N LYS A 78 -3.26 28.47 14.96
CA LYS A 78 -3.22 29.90 14.64
C LYS A 78 -2.65 30.05 13.24
N VAL A 79 -3.52 30.45 12.31
CA VAL A 79 -3.32 31.01 10.96
C VAL A 79 -2.04 30.56 10.24
N PHE A 80 -2.24 29.99 9.06
CA PHE A 80 -1.27 29.38 8.14
C PHE A 80 -0.03 30.24 7.73
N GLU A 81 0.10 31.49 8.20
CA GLU A 81 1.18 32.42 7.80
C GLU A 81 2.41 32.44 8.75
N PRO A 82 2.29 32.60 10.09
CA PRO A 82 3.46 32.58 11.00
C PRO A 82 4.17 31.21 11.12
N VAL A 83 3.52 30.11 10.75
CA VAL A 83 4.07 28.74 10.88
C VAL A 83 5.14 28.45 9.84
N ILE A 84 5.09 29.03 8.63
CA ILE A 84 6.21 28.91 7.69
C ILE A 84 7.47 29.56 8.30
N ARG A 85 7.32 30.71 8.99
CA ARG A 85 8.44 31.40 9.66
C ARG A 85 9.01 30.64 10.86
N GLU A 86 8.18 30.02 11.69
CA GLU A 86 8.65 29.29 12.88
C GLU A 86 9.17 27.88 12.52
N MET A 87 8.56 27.21 11.54
CA MET A 87 9.03 25.91 11.06
C MET A 87 10.41 26.02 10.43
N LEU A 88 10.70 27.11 9.68
CA LEU A 88 12.02 27.41 9.09
C LEU A 88 13.17 27.47 10.11
N THR A 89 12.88 27.62 11.41
CA THR A 89 13.89 27.76 12.46
C THR A 89 14.46 26.41 12.93
N ASN A 90 13.73 25.30 12.81
CA ASN A 90 14.15 23.98 13.33
C ASN A 90 14.43 22.97 12.22
N ARG A 91 15.65 23.01 11.65
CA ARG A 91 16.15 22.07 10.61
C ARG A 91 15.92 20.58 10.98
N LYS A 92 15.95 20.24 12.27
CA LYS A 92 15.76 18.88 12.80
C LYS A 92 14.35 18.32 12.55
N VAL A 93 13.32 19.16 12.61
CA VAL A 93 11.91 18.73 12.45
C VAL A 93 11.60 18.41 10.98
N TYR A 94 12.16 19.19 10.05
CA TYR A 94 12.01 18.91 8.62
C TYR A 94 12.70 17.62 8.19
N GLY A 95 13.91 17.37 8.71
CA GLY A 95 14.61 16.11 8.43
C GLY A 95 13.76 14.90 8.84
N ILE A 96 13.24 14.90 10.06
CA ILE A 96 12.38 13.82 10.56
C ILE A 96 11.12 13.67 9.70
N ARG A 97 10.44 14.76 9.34
CA ARG A 97 9.26 14.69 8.46
C ARG A 97 9.57 14.14 7.07
N PHE A 98 10.70 14.55 6.49
CA PHE A 98 11.11 14.06 5.19
C PHE A 98 11.33 12.55 5.21
N PHE A 99 12.07 12.04 6.18
CA PHE A 99 12.32 10.61 6.32
C PHE A 99 11.03 9.81 6.58
N ILE A 100 10.15 10.32 7.46
CA ILE A 100 8.86 9.68 7.71
C ILE A 100 8.02 9.61 6.43
N GLY A 101 7.85 10.75 5.73
CA GLY A 101 7.08 10.78 4.49
C GLY A 101 7.68 9.90 3.40
N PHE A 102 9.01 9.88 3.27
CA PHE A 102 9.71 9.03 2.30
C PHE A 102 9.49 7.54 2.59
N CYS A 103 9.63 7.11 3.85
CA CYS A 103 9.41 5.72 4.25
C CYS A 103 7.94 5.30 4.15
N GLU A 104 7.00 6.19 4.45
CA GLU A 104 5.56 5.88 4.41
C GLU A 104 4.97 5.86 3.00
N ALA A 105 5.56 6.62 2.06
CA ALA A 105 5.07 6.73 0.69
C ALA A 105 5.23 5.42 -0.10
N THR A 106 6.26 4.62 0.20
CA THR A 106 6.54 3.37 -0.52
C THR A 106 5.56 2.25 -0.21
N MET A 107 4.84 2.33 0.91
CA MET A 107 4.04 1.21 1.41
C MET A 107 2.84 0.91 0.52
N TRP A 108 2.10 1.93 0.07
CA TRP A 108 0.92 1.75 -0.78
C TRP A 108 1.24 1.10 -2.14
N PRO A 109 2.21 1.61 -2.94
CA PRO A 109 2.59 0.96 -4.19
C PRO A 109 3.22 -0.42 -3.99
N ALA A 110 3.93 -0.66 -2.87
CA ALA A 110 4.48 -1.98 -2.55
C ALA A 110 3.37 -3.02 -2.31
N TYR A 111 2.33 -2.69 -1.54
CA TYR A 111 1.20 -3.59 -1.33
C TYR A 111 0.36 -3.77 -2.60
N PHE A 112 0.14 -2.70 -3.36
CA PHE A 112 -0.63 -2.78 -4.60
C PHE A 112 0.04 -3.70 -5.64
N THR A 113 1.36 -3.56 -5.81
CA THR A 113 2.13 -4.45 -6.69
C THR A 113 2.12 -5.88 -6.20
N MET A 114 2.20 -6.12 -4.89
CA MET A 114 2.12 -7.48 -4.35
C MET A 114 0.74 -8.10 -4.60
N ILE A 115 -0.35 -7.40 -4.30
CA ILE A 115 -1.73 -7.86 -4.58
C ILE A 115 -1.90 -8.16 -6.08
N SER A 116 -1.37 -7.32 -6.96
CA SER A 116 -1.52 -7.52 -8.40
C SER A 116 -0.81 -8.77 -8.91
N GLN A 117 0.28 -9.22 -8.27
CA GLN A 117 0.97 -10.45 -8.70
C GLN A 117 0.29 -11.73 -8.22
N TRP A 118 -0.26 -11.72 -7.01
CA TRP A 118 -0.84 -12.91 -6.38
C TRP A 118 -2.29 -13.20 -6.78
N TYR A 119 -3.02 -12.18 -7.22
CA TYR A 119 -4.45 -12.26 -7.48
C TYR A 119 -4.82 -11.98 -8.93
N MET A 120 -5.96 -12.51 -9.36
CA MET A 120 -6.51 -12.28 -10.70
C MET A 120 -7.17 -10.90 -10.80
N PRO A 121 -7.22 -10.28 -12.00
CA PRO A 121 -7.78 -8.93 -12.18
C PRO A 121 -9.22 -8.75 -11.67
N ASN A 122 -10.06 -9.78 -11.81
CA ASN A 122 -11.44 -9.80 -11.32
C ASN A 122 -11.54 -9.82 -9.79
N GLU A 123 -10.50 -10.25 -9.08
CA GLU A 123 -10.52 -10.38 -7.62
C GLU A 123 -9.72 -9.27 -6.90
N VAL A 124 -8.78 -8.62 -7.61
CA VAL A 124 -7.93 -7.56 -7.05
C VAL A 124 -8.75 -6.40 -6.50
N ALA A 125 -9.83 -6.01 -7.17
CA ALA A 125 -10.65 -4.85 -6.78
C ALA A 125 -11.25 -5.02 -5.37
N LEU A 126 -11.85 -6.17 -5.07
CA LEU A 126 -12.46 -6.43 -3.76
C LEU A 126 -11.43 -6.46 -2.64
N ARG A 127 -10.28 -7.10 -2.88
CA ARG A 127 -9.20 -7.20 -1.89
C ARG A 127 -8.53 -5.86 -1.63
N MET A 128 -8.37 -5.04 -2.68
CA MET A 128 -7.86 -3.68 -2.54
C MET A 128 -8.84 -2.79 -1.76
N SER A 129 -10.15 -2.96 -1.94
CA SER A 129 -11.15 -2.26 -1.13
C SER A 129 -11.06 -2.65 0.34
N ILE A 130 -10.91 -3.95 0.66
CA ILE A 130 -10.71 -4.40 2.05
C ILE A 130 -9.45 -3.77 2.66
N TYR A 131 -8.34 -3.74 1.91
CA TYR A 131 -7.12 -3.06 2.34
C TYR A 131 -7.35 -1.55 2.59
N ASN A 132 -8.11 -0.87 1.73
CA ASN A 132 -8.43 0.55 1.90
C ASN A 132 -9.33 0.82 3.12
N MET A 133 -10.18 -0.13 3.55
CA MET A 133 -10.98 0.02 4.77
C MET A 133 -10.13 0.13 6.05
N ALA A 134 -8.85 -0.26 6.02
CA ALA A 134 -7.97 -0.09 7.18
C ALA A 134 -7.66 1.40 7.46
N GLN A 135 -7.76 2.28 6.46
CA GLN A 135 -7.58 3.73 6.65
C GLN A 135 -8.60 4.33 7.63
N PRO A 136 -9.92 4.22 7.41
CA PRO A 136 -10.90 4.77 8.35
C PRO A 136 -10.88 4.05 9.70
N ALA A 137 -10.61 2.73 9.73
CA ALA A 137 -10.47 1.98 10.97
C ALA A 137 -9.30 2.51 11.83
N GLY A 138 -8.14 2.76 11.22
CA GLY A 138 -6.98 3.35 11.90
C GLY A 138 -7.25 4.78 12.37
N ALA A 139 -7.94 5.59 11.57
CA ALA A 139 -8.30 6.95 11.95
C ALA A 139 -9.25 6.99 13.16
N MET A 140 -10.23 6.08 13.23
CA MET A 140 -11.13 5.97 14.38
C MET A 140 -10.38 5.53 15.65
N LEU A 141 -9.53 4.51 15.55
CA LEU A 141 -8.76 4.00 16.68
C LEU A 141 -7.76 5.04 17.20
N SER A 142 -7.16 5.83 16.32
CA SER A 142 -6.26 6.93 16.69
C SER A 142 -6.93 7.97 17.58
N GLY A 143 -8.17 8.37 17.26
CA GLY A 143 -8.93 9.30 18.09
C GLY A 143 -9.19 8.76 19.50
N ALA A 144 -9.62 7.50 19.59
CA ALA A 144 -9.84 6.83 20.88
C ALA A 144 -8.55 6.70 21.70
N MET A 145 -7.44 6.32 21.03
CA MET A 145 -6.14 6.17 21.67
C MET A 145 -5.60 7.51 22.18
N GLN A 146 -5.75 8.61 21.43
CA GLN A 146 -5.37 9.94 21.89
C GLN A 146 -6.14 10.37 23.14
N GLY A 147 -7.45 10.12 23.19
CA GLY A 147 -8.27 10.40 24.37
C GLY A 147 -7.89 9.56 25.59
N ALA A 148 -7.58 8.29 25.40
CA ALA A 148 -7.10 7.41 26.48
C ALA A 148 -5.72 7.84 27.00
N LEU A 149 -4.81 8.25 26.10
CA LEU A 149 -3.46 8.70 26.45
C LEU A 149 -3.44 10.06 27.13
N SER A 150 -4.29 10.99 26.72
CA SER A 150 -4.42 12.29 27.41
C SER A 150 -5.00 12.13 28.81
N THR A 151 -5.93 11.20 29.03
CA THR A 151 -6.55 11.02 30.35
C THR A 151 -5.69 10.24 31.34
N ASN A 152 -4.96 9.22 30.89
CA ASN A 152 -4.25 8.29 31.78
C ASN A 152 -2.74 8.54 31.89
N LEU A 153 -2.11 9.14 30.87
CA LEU A 153 -0.65 9.27 30.78
C LEU A 153 -0.14 10.72 30.72
N GLU A 154 -0.99 11.70 31.00
CA GLU A 154 -0.57 13.09 31.15
C GLU A 154 0.22 13.28 32.46
N GLY A 155 1.48 13.71 32.35
CA GLY A 155 2.38 13.91 33.49
C GLY A 155 3.14 12.66 33.94
N HIS A 156 2.82 11.48 33.40
CA HIS A 156 3.53 10.24 33.73
C HIS A 156 4.99 10.29 33.22
N MET A 157 5.95 10.15 34.15
CA MET A 157 7.40 10.32 33.90
C MET A 157 7.82 11.70 33.35
N ASN A 158 7.17 12.80 33.76
CA ASN A 158 7.46 14.17 33.29
C ASN A 158 7.36 14.34 31.77
N ARG A 159 6.53 13.53 31.10
CA ARG A 159 6.30 13.58 29.66
C ARG A 159 4.82 13.84 29.39
N SER A 160 4.55 14.69 28.40
CA SER A 160 3.19 14.93 27.92
C SER A 160 2.62 13.68 27.23
N GLY A 161 1.33 13.41 27.36
CA GLY A 161 0.67 12.22 26.79
C GLY A 161 0.89 12.02 25.28
N TRP A 162 1.07 13.11 24.52
CA TRP A 162 1.41 13.02 23.09
C TRP A 162 2.77 12.37 22.81
N ARG A 163 3.77 12.53 23.71
CA ARG A 163 5.08 11.86 23.56
C ARG A 163 4.96 10.35 23.78
N TRP A 164 4.08 9.95 24.69
CA TRP A 164 3.75 8.54 24.92
C TRP A 164 3.07 7.91 23.70
N ALA A 165 2.17 8.65 23.04
CA ALA A 165 1.57 8.21 21.77
C ALA A 165 2.65 7.86 20.74
N PHE A 166 3.64 8.75 20.54
CA PHE A 166 4.75 8.49 19.61
C PHE A 166 5.58 7.26 19.96
N ILE A 167 5.87 7.04 21.25
CA ILE A 167 6.67 5.89 21.68
C ILE A 167 5.91 4.58 21.42
N ILE A 168 4.64 4.52 21.82
CA ILE A 168 3.80 3.32 21.67
C ILE A 168 3.64 2.98 20.19
N ASN A 169 3.34 3.99 19.38
CA ASN A 169 3.22 3.86 17.93
C ASN A 169 4.51 3.39 17.25
N GLY A 170 5.66 3.95 17.66
CA GLY A 170 6.96 3.52 17.16
C GLY A 170 7.26 2.05 17.49
N VAL A 171 6.91 1.57 18.68
CA VAL A 171 7.08 0.16 19.05
C VAL A 171 6.13 -0.73 18.23
N CYS A 172 4.86 -0.35 18.10
CA CYS A 172 3.87 -1.10 17.31
C CYS A 172 4.30 -1.21 15.84
N THR A 173 4.77 -0.12 15.23
CA THR A 173 5.23 -0.14 13.83
C THR A 173 6.48 -0.98 13.62
N ILE A 174 7.41 -1.02 14.59
CA ILE A 174 8.57 -1.93 14.52
C ILE A 174 8.11 -3.39 14.55
N VAL A 175 7.18 -3.75 15.44
CA VAL A 175 6.63 -5.12 15.51
C VAL A 175 5.95 -5.49 14.21
N VAL A 176 5.12 -4.59 13.67
CA VAL A 176 4.43 -4.80 12.39
C VAL A 176 5.42 -4.91 11.22
N ALA A 177 6.48 -4.11 11.20
CA ALA A 177 7.52 -4.18 10.18
C ALA A 177 8.26 -5.53 10.22
N LEU A 178 8.57 -6.04 11.43
CA LEU A 178 9.16 -7.37 11.61
C LEU A 178 8.21 -8.48 11.15
N LEU A 179 6.92 -8.39 11.50
CA LEU A 179 5.90 -9.32 11.02
C LEU A 179 5.78 -9.28 9.49
N GLY A 180 5.78 -8.09 8.89
CA GLY A 180 5.79 -7.91 7.44
C GLY A 180 6.99 -8.59 6.79
N TYR A 181 8.19 -8.43 7.35
CA TYR A 181 9.41 -9.05 6.82
C TYR A 181 9.35 -10.58 6.80
N VAL A 182 8.82 -11.20 7.85
CA VAL A 182 8.73 -12.66 7.97
C VAL A 182 7.58 -13.24 7.14
N LEU A 183 6.44 -12.55 7.10
CA LEU A 183 5.20 -13.10 6.56
C LEU A 183 4.90 -12.67 5.11
N LEU A 184 5.63 -11.72 4.53
CA LEU A 184 5.45 -11.35 3.12
C LEU A 184 5.90 -12.51 2.20
N PRO A 185 5.02 -13.00 1.31
CA PRO A 185 5.27 -14.23 0.54
C PRO A 185 6.24 -14.07 -0.63
N GLY A 186 6.78 -12.86 -0.83
CA GLY A 186 7.61 -12.55 -1.99
C GLY A 186 6.79 -12.64 -3.28
N TYR A 187 7.45 -12.88 -4.41
CA TYR A 187 6.77 -13.10 -5.68
C TYR A 187 6.48 -14.59 -5.86
N PRO A 188 5.43 -14.98 -6.60
CA PRO A 188 5.19 -16.40 -6.92
C PRO A 188 6.42 -17.08 -7.56
N GLU A 189 7.14 -16.36 -8.42
CA GLU A 189 8.37 -16.81 -9.09
C GLU A 189 9.60 -16.86 -8.18
N ARG A 190 9.58 -16.08 -7.09
CA ARG A 190 10.69 -15.98 -6.12
C ARG A 190 10.09 -16.11 -4.72
N PRO A 191 9.71 -17.34 -4.32
CA PRO A 191 9.01 -17.56 -3.08
C PRO A 191 9.91 -17.21 -1.89
N ASN A 192 9.38 -16.42 -0.95
CA ASN A 192 10.04 -16.22 0.33
C ASN A 192 9.87 -17.47 1.20
N LYS A 193 10.97 -18.12 1.58
CA LYS A 193 10.95 -19.33 2.43
C LYS A 193 10.33 -19.07 3.81
N LEU A 194 10.39 -17.83 4.30
CA LEU A 194 9.86 -17.43 5.60
C LEU A 194 8.31 -17.39 5.64
N ALA A 195 7.66 -17.21 4.49
CA ALA A 195 6.20 -17.25 4.37
C ALA A 195 5.61 -18.67 4.30
N SER A 196 6.43 -19.70 4.51
CA SER A 196 6.00 -21.11 4.58
C SER A 196 5.00 -21.39 5.70
N TRP A 197 4.82 -20.45 6.63
CA TRP A 197 3.84 -20.55 7.71
C TRP A 197 2.39 -20.64 7.21
N TYR A 198 2.03 -19.97 6.11
CA TYR A 198 0.67 -20.04 5.54
C TYR A 198 0.59 -20.45 4.07
N LEU A 199 1.69 -20.39 3.29
CA LEU A 199 1.77 -20.96 1.95
C LEU A 199 2.60 -22.26 1.92
N ARG A 200 2.02 -23.32 1.36
CA ARG A 200 2.70 -24.59 1.05
C ARG A 200 3.32 -24.50 -0.35
N ARG A 201 4.26 -25.39 -0.66
CA ARG A 201 4.86 -25.49 -2.00
C ARG A 201 3.81 -25.61 -3.12
N GLN A 202 2.80 -26.44 -2.90
CA GLN A 202 1.67 -26.64 -3.81
C GLN A 202 0.89 -25.34 -4.10
N ASP A 203 0.83 -24.42 -3.15
CA ASP A 203 0.12 -23.15 -3.30
C ASP A 203 0.85 -22.21 -4.30
N TYR A 204 2.18 -22.33 -4.40
CA TYR A 204 2.97 -21.57 -5.39
C TYR A 204 2.77 -22.12 -6.80
N ASP A 205 2.67 -23.44 -6.95
CA ASP A 205 2.42 -24.08 -8.25
C ASP A 205 1.03 -23.65 -8.79
N VAL A 206 0.01 -23.63 -7.92
CA VAL A 206 -1.31 -23.09 -8.24
C VAL A 206 -1.24 -21.61 -8.61
N ALA A 207 -0.46 -20.80 -7.89
CA ALA A 207 -0.29 -19.38 -8.22
C ALA A 207 0.40 -19.18 -9.58
N LEU A 208 1.41 -19.98 -9.92
CA LEU A 208 2.08 -19.93 -11.22
C LEU A 208 1.14 -20.34 -12.35
N ALA A 209 0.38 -21.43 -12.18
CA ALA A 209 -0.62 -21.87 -13.16
C ALA A 209 -1.65 -20.76 -13.43
N ARG A 210 -2.15 -20.11 -12.37
CA ARG A 210 -3.06 -18.94 -12.48
C ARG A 210 -2.43 -17.78 -13.23
N SER A 211 -1.15 -17.50 -13.00
CA SER A 211 -0.41 -16.45 -13.70
C SER A 211 -0.27 -16.73 -15.20
N ARG A 212 0.00 -18.00 -15.56
CA ARG A 212 0.09 -18.46 -16.96
C ARG A 212 -1.24 -18.31 -17.70
N ARG A 213 -2.37 -18.62 -17.07
CA ARG A 213 -3.72 -18.44 -17.66
C ARG A 213 -4.03 -17.00 -18.08
N ILE A 214 -3.44 -16.03 -17.39
CA ILE A 214 -3.64 -14.60 -17.68
C ILE A 214 -2.58 -14.10 -18.69
N GLY A 215 -1.60 -14.93 -19.07
CA GLY A 215 -0.51 -14.53 -19.94
C GLY A 215 0.41 -13.47 -19.29
N ARG A 216 0.56 -13.49 -17.96
CA ARG A 216 1.45 -12.55 -17.27
C ARG A 216 2.90 -12.82 -17.64
N GLU A 217 3.57 -11.82 -18.20
CA GLU A 217 5.02 -11.86 -18.42
C GLU A 217 5.77 -12.01 -17.09
N PRO A 218 6.88 -12.78 -17.08
CA PRO A 218 7.66 -12.97 -15.87
C PRO A 218 8.31 -11.67 -15.39
N GLN A 219 8.52 -11.56 -14.07
CA GLN A 219 9.01 -10.33 -13.44
C GLN A 219 10.40 -9.96 -13.95
N ARG A 220 10.48 -8.88 -14.75
CA ARG A 220 11.77 -8.27 -15.13
C ARG A 220 12.26 -7.38 -13.99
N GLY A 221 13.52 -7.57 -13.60
CA GLY A 221 14.15 -6.77 -12.54
C GLY A 221 14.11 -5.27 -12.82
N LEU A 222 14.01 -4.46 -11.77
CA LEU A 222 13.94 -3.01 -11.89
C LEU A 222 15.25 -2.47 -12.46
N THR A 223 15.23 -2.08 -13.74
CA THR A 223 16.37 -1.44 -14.38
C THR A 223 16.28 0.07 -14.15
N VAL A 224 17.39 0.73 -13.81
CA VAL A 224 17.43 2.20 -13.59
C VAL A 224 16.87 2.97 -14.79
N LYS A 225 17.09 2.47 -16.01
CA LYS A 225 16.50 3.01 -17.25
C LYS A 225 14.97 2.91 -17.26
N SER A 226 14.41 1.77 -16.83
CA SER A 226 12.95 1.59 -16.73
C SER A 226 12.34 2.46 -15.62
N PHE A 227 13.06 2.65 -14.52
CA PHE A 227 12.65 3.56 -13.45
C PHE A 227 12.65 5.02 -13.91
N LEU A 228 13.70 5.48 -14.59
CA LEU A 228 13.77 6.84 -15.11
C LEU A 228 12.73 7.10 -16.21
N ARG A 229 12.41 6.08 -17.03
CA ARG A 229 11.33 6.16 -18.01
C ARG A 229 9.97 6.40 -17.36
N ALA A 230 9.75 5.93 -16.13
CA ALA A 230 8.48 6.15 -15.42
C ALA A 230 8.18 7.64 -15.20
N PHE A 231 9.20 8.48 -15.01
CA PHE A 231 9.04 9.93 -14.86
C PHE A 231 8.74 10.67 -16.16
N THR A 232 8.87 10.01 -17.31
CA THR A 232 8.55 10.59 -18.62
C THR A 232 7.05 10.53 -18.91
N PHE A 233 6.31 9.64 -18.25
CA PHE A 233 4.86 9.52 -18.41
C PHE A 233 4.15 10.73 -17.79
N TRP A 234 3.36 11.44 -18.59
CA TRP A 234 2.62 12.61 -18.12
C TRP A 234 1.49 12.21 -17.16
N GLU A 235 0.97 10.99 -17.30
CA GLU A 235 -0.08 10.42 -16.44
C GLU A 235 0.38 10.36 -14.97
N LEU A 236 1.65 10.05 -14.73
CA LEU A 236 2.23 10.03 -13.40
C LEU A 236 2.13 11.40 -12.74
N TRP A 237 2.51 12.46 -13.45
CA TRP A 237 2.47 13.83 -12.96
C TRP A 237 1.04 14.34 -12.82
N ALA A 238 0.16 13.99 -13.76
CA ALA A 238 -1.26 14.33 -13.70
C ALA A 238 -1.91 13.74 -12.43
N VAL A 239 -1.66 12.46 -12.12
CA VAL A 239 -2.16 11.81 -10.89
C VAL A 239 -1.51 12.41 -9.64
N ALA A 240 -0.19 12.62 -9.66
CA ALA A 240 0.54 13.18 -8.53
C ALA A 240 0.07 14.60 -8.16
N ILE A 241 -0.35 15.39 -9.16
CA ILE A 241 -0.92 16.72 -8.97
C ILE A 241 -2.40 16.61 -8.56
N ALA A 242 -3.20 15.81 -9.26
CA ALA A 242 -4.63 15.68 -9.02
C ALA A 242 -4.96 15.21 -7.60
N TRP A 243 -4.16 14.30 -7.04
CA TRP A 243 -4.42 13.71 -5.73
C TRP A 243 -4.40 14.73 -4.57
N PRO A 244 -3.35 15.58 -4.39
CA PRO A 244 -3.39 16.70 -3.46
C PRO A 244 -4.58 17.66 -3.66
N PHE A 245 -4.94 17.97 -4.91
CA PHE A 245 -6.04 18.90 -5.19
C PHE A 245 -7.40 18.31 -4.85
N GLY A 246 -7.69 17.06 -5.20
CA GLY A 246 -8.95 16.39 -4.88
C GLY A 246 -9.09 15.99 -3.41
N GLY A 247 -8.00 15.52 -2.79
CA GLY A 247 -8.02 15.03 -1.41
C GLY A 247 -8.14 16.12 -0.34
N ASN A 248 -7.60 17.32 -0.59
CA ASN A 248 -7.67 18.44 0.37
C ASN A 248 -8.89 19.35 0.17
N THR A 249 -9.62 19.21 -0.95
CA THR A 249 -10.85 19.97 -1.21
C THR A 249 -12.11 19.23 -0.76
N ALA A 250 -12.03 17.92 -0.53
CA ALA A 250 -13.11 17.15 0.08
C ALA A 250 -13.22 17.48 1.58
N PRO A 251 -14.34 18.04 2.08
CA PRO A 251 -14.50 18.38 3.49
C PRO A 251 -14.62 17.10 4.33
N THR A 252 -13.50 16.59 4.80
CA THR A 252 -13.47 15.48 5.76
C THR A 252 -13.82 16.06 7.12
N SER A 253 -15.00 15.71 7.67
CA SER A 253 -15.56 16.11 9.00
C SER A 253 -16.88 16.93 8.97
N TYR A 254 -17.75 16.77 7.96
CA TYR A 254 -19.11 17.32 8.00
C TYR A 254 -19.88 16.97 9.28
N PHE A 255 -19.64 15.77 9.82
CA PHE A 255 -20.27 15.32 11.05
C PHE A 255 -19.87 16.16 12.28
N ASN A 256 -18.62 16.64 12.34
CA ASN A 256 -18.19 17.54 13.42
C ASN A 256 -18.83 18.93 13.28
N LEU A 257 -19.01 19.43 12.05
CA LEU A 257 -19.75 20.66 11.81
C LEU A 257 -21.23 20.49 12.16
N TYR A 258 -21.82 19.32 11.88
CA TYR A 258 -23.19 18.99 12.30
C TYR A 258 -23.32 18.96 13.83
N LEU A 259 -22.40 18.29 14.54
CA LEU A 259 -22.38 18.30 16.01
C LEU A 259 -22.18 19.69 16.60
N GLN A 260 -21.41 20.56 15.94
CA GLN A 260 -21.25 21.95 16.34
C GLN A 260 -22.52 22.77 16.04
N SER A 261 -23.24 22.47 14.96
CA SER A 261 -24.50 23.13 14.62
C SER A 261 -25.64 22.80 15.59
N LEU A 262 -25.56 21.64 16.28
CA LEU A 262 -26.50 21.25 17.34
C LEU A 262 -26.24 21.95 18.68
N LYS A 263 -25.14 22.71 18.81
CA LYS A 263 -24.86 23.51 20.00
C LYS A 263 -25.26 24.96 19.74
N ASN A 264 -26.10 25.50 20.60
CA ASN A 264 -26.34 26.95 20.65
C ASN A 264 -25.05 27.69 21.03
N SER A 265 -25.02 29.01 20.83
CA SER A 265 -23.89 29.88 21.19
C SER A 265 -23.47 29.78 22.67
N ASP A 266 -24.38 29.32 23.55
CA ASP A 266 -24.14 29.12 24.99
C ASP A 266 -23.65 27.69 25.35
N GLY A 267 -23.48 26.79 24.37
CA GLY A 267 -23.00 25.43 24.58
C GLY A 267 -24.06 24.40 24.99
N THR A 268 -25.33 24.80 25.11
CA THR A 268 -26.48 23.92 25.33
C THR A 268 -26.91 23.23 24.03
N LEU A 269 -27.40 22.00 24.14
CA LEU A 269 -27.95 21.23 23.01
C LEU A 269 -29.35 21.76 22.68
N THR A 270 -29.65 21.97 21.40
CA THR A 270 -31.02 22.22 20.90
C THR A 270 -31.90 20.99 21.03
#